data_AF-A0A9N8CSF2-F1
#
_entry.id   AF-A0A9N8CSF2-F1
#
_cell.length_a   1.000
_cell.length_b   1.000
_cell.length_c   1.000
_cell.angle_alpha   90.00
_cell.angle_beta   90.00
_cell.angle_gamma   90.00
#
_symmetry.space_group_name_H-M   'P 1'
#
loop_
_entity.id
_entity.type
_entity.pdbx_description
1 polymer ?
#
loop_
_entity_poly.entity_id
_entity_poly.type
_entity_poly.pdbx_seq_one_letter_code
_entity_poly.pdbx_strand_id
1 'polypeptide(L)'
;MLSGLILSKNKELKSSRTYYLVIAASCTAVIAALVGDLAGFILDFGDWLGILGWYAGKIGYTLPEWQDNLLRSHSDMMVVAVIGLILSAVTWRYGRYLSGYAAKIKATGEWLVIFGLVAVVIILVVSGFGGSHLQIPHIFTEKGFFEPRGHSVAGIDLGDFTIGTFILCGGLLLIGAILFGKGKNGVTLNKSSKYTLMGIFLTWCSIVITVAGMGFLEEYRADLYNSANPVPLGEYGFAFRMLHLDVSLILFPAIMVVMLFAQHLLKDEQTKLIQWVLRTGVLLCSIGSLIYMILNPQAFGPGYWVVGSGFIFVVMGMCYFFVKSDNHIKERFNQ
;
A
#
# COMPACT_ATOMS: atom_id res chain seq x y z
N MET A 1 -8.01 16.67 -4.31
CA MET A 1 -9.08 15.79 -3.78
C MET A 1 -8.93 15.52 -2.28
N LEU A 2 -7.72 15.23 -1.79
CA LEU A 2 -7.42 14.93 -0.38
C LEU A 2 -7.64 16.08 0.60
N SER A 3 -7.09 17.25 0.28
CA SER A 3 -7.45 18.51 0.96
C SER A 3 -8.96 18.78 0.87
N GLY A 4 -9.64 18.25 -0.15
CA GLY A 4 -11.09 18.33 -0.32
C GLY A 4 -11.90 17.43 0.61
N LEU A 5 -11.37 16.28 1.05
CA LEU A 5 -12.04 15.42 2.04
C LEU A 5 -11.78 15.90 3.47
N ILE A 6 -10.55 16.32 3.78
CA ILE A 6 -10.18 16.86 5.10
C ILE A 6 -10.90 18.19 5.37
N LEU A 7 -10.88 19.11 4.41
CA LEU A 7 -11.50 20.44 4.51
C LEU A 7 -12.99 20.44 4.09
N SER A 8 -13.57 19.26 3.85
CA SER A 8 -14.97 19.15 3.45
C SER A 8 -15.87 19.74 4.52
N LYS A 9 -16.79 20.63 4.12
CA LYS A 9 -17.87 21.12 5.00
C LYS A 9 -19.01 20.10 5.15
N ASN A 10 -18.91 18.92 4.52
CA ASN A 10 -19.94 17.89 4.57
C ASN A 10 -20.02 17.26 5.97
N LYS A 11 -21.10 17.54 6.70
CA LYS A 11 -21.35 17.01 8.05
C LYS A 11 -21.47 15.49 8.08
N GLU A 12 -22.03 14.88 7.03
CA GLU A 12 -22.19 13.43 6.92
C GLU A 12 -20.83 12.72 6.79
N LEU A 13 -19.89 13.32 6.06
CA LEU A 13 -18.51 12.81 6.02
C LEU A 13 -17.90 12.88 7.41
N LYS A 14 -17.93 14.05 8.07
CA LYS A 14 -17.29 14.27 9.37
C LYS A 14 -17.81 13.37 10.49
N SER A 15 -19.06 12.92 10.42
CA SER A 15 -19.62 11.96 11.39
C SER A 15 -19.40 10.50 11.01
N SER A 16 -18.82 10.22 9.84
CA SER A 16 -18.61 8.86 9.33
C SER A 16 -17.24 8.28 9.70
N ARG A 17 -17.17 6.94 9.74
CA ARG A 17 -15.90 6.21 9.91
C ARG A 17 -14.87 6.54 8.83
N THR A 18 -15.35 6.79 7.63
CA THR A 18 -14.53 7.21 6.49
C THR A 18 -13.70 8.46 6.81
N TYR A 19 -14.22 9.39 7.61
CA TYR A 19 -13.47 10.59 7.99
C TYR A 19 -12.33 10.28 8.95
N TYR A 20 -12.51 9.34 9.90
CA TYR A 20 -11.41 8.87 10.73
C TYR A 20 -10.32 8.16 9.91
N LEU A 21 -10.71 7.41 8.88
CA LEU A 21 -9.75 6.81 7.95
C LEU A 21 -8.97 7.88 7.17
N VAL A 22 -9.65 8.93 6.68
CA VAL A 22 -9.00 10.08 6.03
C VAL A 22 -8.01 10.75 6.98
N ILE A 23 -8.41 11.01 8.23
CA ILE A 23 -7.53 11.62 9.24
C ILE A 23 -6.32 10.73 9.50
N ALA A 24 -6.55 9.45 9.82
CA ALA A 24 -5.47 8.50 10.13
C ALA A 24 -4.44 8.45 9.00
N ALA A 25 -4.89 8.22 7.76
CA ALA A 25 -3.99 8.14 6.62
C ALA A 25 -3.31 9.48 6.28
N SER A 26 -3.98 10.62 6.47
CA SER A 26 -3.36 11.93 6.27
C SER A 26 -2.32 12.26 7.35
N CYS A 27 -2.61 11.92 8.61
CA CYS A 27 -1.65 12.05 9.70
C CYS A 27 -0.44 11.13 9.48
N THR A 28 -0.65 9.89 9.03
CA THR A 28 0.44 8.99 8.62
C THR A 28 1.29 9.62 7.52
N ALA A 29 0.68 10.21 6.48
CA ALA A 29 1.41 10.89 5.40
C ALA A 29 2.26 12.07 5.92
N VAL A 30 1.71 12.89 6.82
CA VAL A 30 2.43 14.03 7.40
C VAL A 30 3.60 13.56 8.25
N ILE A 31 3.39 12.56 9.11
CA ILE A 31 4.47 11.98 9.94
C ILE A 31 5.54 11.37 9.04
N ALA A 32 5.15 10.61 8.01
CA ALA A 32 6.06 10.07 7.02
C ALA A 32 6.88 11.17 6.36
N ALA A 33 6.25 12.25 5.90
CA ALA A 33 6.93 13.39 5.29
C ALA A 33 7.96 14.02 6.23
N LEU A 34 7.61 14.26 7.50
CA LEU A 34 8.54 14.80 8.49
C LEU A 34 9.75 13.89 8.74
N VAL A 35 9.51 12.57 8.80
CA VAL A 35 10.59 11.57 8.94
C VAL A 35 11.47 11.54 7.68
N GLY A 36 10.87 11.64 6.50
CA GLY A 36 11.57 11.70 5.23
C GLY A 36 12.40 12.97 5.07
N ASP A 37 11.85 14.13 5.46
CA ASP A 37 12.54 15.42 5.45
C ASP A 37 13.76 15.38 6.38
N LEU A 38 13.63 14.76 7.55
CA LEU A 38 14.77 14.55 8.45
C LEU A 38 15.83 13.64 7.83
N ALA A 39 15.43 12.52 7.22
CA ALA A 39 16.35 11.62 6.55
C ALA A 39 17.06 12.30 5.37
N GLY A 40 16.33 13.09 4.57
CA GLY A 40 16.87 13.91 3.48
C GLY A 40 17.82 14.99 4.00
N PHE A 41 17.51 15.64 5.12
CA PHE A 41 18.40 16.60 5.75
C PHE A 41 19.72 15.95 6.19
N ILE A 42 19.68 14.75 6.79
CA ILE A 42 20.90 14.00 7.14
C ILE A 42 21.70 13.63 5.88
N LEU A 43 21.03 13.20 4.81
CA LEU A 43 21.67 12.88 3.53
C LEU A 43 22.40 14.08 2.92
N ASP A 44 21.75 15.25 2.90
CA ASP A 44 22.25 16.44 2.22
C ASP A 44 23.31 17.18 3.06
N PHE A 45 23.16 17.18 4.38
CA PHE A 45 23.95 18.02 5.29
C PHE A 45 24.84 17.23 6.26
N GLY A 46 24.73 15.91 6.30
CA GLY A 46 25.48 15.05 7.21
C GLY A 46 25.20 15.37 8.67
N ASP A 47 26.25 15.34 9.51
CA ASP A 47 26.14 15.65 10.93
C ASP A 47 26.15 17.17 11.18
N TRP A 48 25.01 17.82 10.92
CA TRP A 48 24.87 19.26 11.10
C TRP A 48 25.12 19.66 12.57
N LEU A 49 26.20 20.42 12.79
CA LEU A 49 26.65 20.90 14.10
C LEU A 49 26.89 19.79 15.14
N GLY A 50 27.05 18.52 14.73
CA GLY A 50 27.27 17.40 15.64
C GLY A 50 26.02 16.89 16.38
N ILE A 51 24.85 17.52 16.18
CA ILE A 51 23.64 17.23 16.96
C ILE A 51 23.03 15.90 16.53
N LEU A 52 23.08 15.59 15.24
CA LEU A 52 22.45 14.41 14.66
C LEU A 52 23.26 13.15 15.01
N GLY A 53 24.58 13.23 14.93
CA GLY A 53 25.50 12.19 15.39
C GLY A 53 25.43 11.98 16.90
N TRP A 54 25.31 13.06 17.68
CA TRP A 54 25.08 12.97 19.14
C TRP A 54 23.79 12.23 19.47
N TYR A 55 22.68 12.57 18.80
CA TYR A 55 21.40 11.91 19.02
C TYR A 55 21.47 10.43 18.60
N ALA A 56 21.96 10.14 17.38
CA ALA A 56 22.14 8.77 16.89
C ALA A 56 22.94 7.91 17.89
N GLY A 57 24.06 8.44 18.39
CA GLY A 57 24.87 7.76 19.41
C GLY A 57 24.12 7.51 20.73
N LYS A 58 23.25 8.44 21.16
CA LYS A 58 22.41 8.27 22.36
C LYS A 58 21.36 7.18 22.19
N ILE A 59 20.80 7.04 20.99
CA ILE A 59 19.88 5.96 20.66
C ILE A 59 20.61 4.70 20.20
N GLY A 60 21.95 4.65 20.27
CA GLY A 60 22.72 3.42 20.00
C GLY A 60 22.80 3.05 18.52
N TYR A 61 22.72 4.05 17.63
CA TYR A 61 22.97 3.93 16.19
C TYR A 61 24.19 4.76 15.80
N THR A 62 24.85 4.38 14.70
CA THR A 62 25.66 5.34 13.94
C THR A 62 24.74 6.27 13.14
N LEU A 63 25.23 7.45 12.74
CA LEU A 63 24.44 8.38 11.94
C LEU A 63 23.93 7.75 10.61
N PRO A 64 24.74 6.98 9.85
CA PRO A 64 24.26 6.31 8.64
C PRO A 64 23.21 5.24 8.91
N GLU A 65 23.34 4.45 9.99
CA GLU A 65 22.34 3.43 10.34
C GLU A 65 21.01 4.07 10.75
N TRP A 66 21.07 5.18 11.49
CA TRP A 66 19.87 5.92 11.85
C TRP A 66 19.18 6.50 10.62
N GLN A 67 19.95 7.10 9.70
CA GLN A 67 19.44 7.60 8.43
C GLN A 67 18.75 6.51 7.59
N ASP A 68 19.36 5.33 7.44
CA ASP A 68 18.78 4.20 6.70
C ASP A 68 17.47 3.73 7.33
N ASN A 69 17.42 3.64 8.66
CA ASN A 69 16.22 3.28 9.40
C ASN A 69 15.08 4.31 9.24
N LEU A 70 15.42 5.61 9.22
CA LEU A 70 14.46 6.69 8.95
C LEU A 70 13.93 6.62 7.50
N LEU A 71 14.79 6.33 6.52
CA LEU A 71 14.38 6.16 5.12
C LEU A 71 13.41 4.98 4.95
N ARG A 72 13.69 3.84 5.57
CA ARG A 72 12.77 2.69 5.57
C ARG A 72 11.43 3.05 6.20
N SER A 73 11.46 3.65 7.38
CA SER A 73 10.25 4.08 8.10
C SER A 73 9.42 5.07 7.30
N HIS A 74 10.07 6.05 6.65
CA HIS A 74 9.42 6.99 5.74
C HIS A 74 8.70 6.27 4.59
N SER A 75 9.41 5.38 3.89
CA SER A 75 8.89 4.64 2.73
C SER A 75 7.63 3.85 3.10
N ASP A 76 7.71 3.03 4.16
CA ASP A 76 6.61 2.15 4.57
C ASP A 76 5.38 2.97 5.02
N MET A 77 5.60 4.06 5.80
CA MET A 77 4.52 4.95 6.20
C MET A 77 3.89 5.71 5.01
N MET A 78 4.68 6.10 4.01
CA MET A 78 4.17 6.81 2.84
C MET A 78 3.28 5.90 1.99
N VAL A 79 3.74 4.66 1.74
CA VAL A 79 2.99 3.65 1.00
C VAL A 79 1.64 3.38 1.66
N VAL A 80 1.64 3.07 2.96
CA VAL A 80 0.39 2.76 3.67
C VAL A 80 -0.54 3.96 3.81
N ALA A 81 0.00 5.17 3.91
CA ALA A 81 -0.79 6.40 3.88
C ALA A 81 -1.52 6.55 2.54
N VAL A 82 -0.82 6.42 1.41
CA VAL A 82 -1.43 6.51 0.07
C VAL A 82 -2.53 5.45 -0.10
N ILE A 83 -2.26 4.22 0.32
CA ILE A 83 -3.22 3.10 0.33
C ILE A 83 -4.46 3.45 1.18
N GLY A 84 -4.28 3.98 2.39
CA GLY A 84 -5.37 4.41 3.27
C GLY A 84 -6.20 5.55 2.68
N LEU A 85 -5.58 6.45 1.93
CA LEU A 85 -6.24 7.54 1.21
C LEU A 85 -7.05 7.05 0.01
N ILE A 86 -6.54 6.05 -0.74
CA ILE A 86 -7.30 5.35 -1.79
C ILE A 86 -8.53 4.68 -1.19
N LEU A 87 -8.37 3.93 -0.10
CA LEU A 87 -9.49 3.29 0.60
C LEU A 87 -10.52 4.30 1.10
N SER A 88 -10.07 5.45 1.61
CA SER A 88 -10.93 6.56 2.01
C SER A 88 -11.79 7.08 0.84
N ALA A 89 -11.18 7.26 -0.34
CA ALA A 89 -11.90 7.69 -1.53
C ALA A 89 -12.92 6.63 -1.98
N VAL A 90 -12.52 5.35 -2.00
CA VAL A 90 -13.37 4.22 -2.38
C VAL A 90 -14.57 4.09 -1.44
N THR A 91 -14.33 4.10 -0.13
CA THR A 91 -15.39 3.93 0.87
C THR A 91 -16.38 5.10 0.87
N TRP A 92 -15.87 6.34 0.69
CA TRP A 92 -16.71 7.53 0.59
C TRP A 92 -17.55 7.53 -0.69
N ARG A 93 -16.96 7.19 -1.83
CA ARG A 93 -17.64 7.23 -3.12
C ARG A 93 -18.70 6.14 -3.22
N TYR A 94 -18.30 4.91 -2.96
CA TYR A 94 -19.07 3.72 -3.34
C TYR A 94 -19.78 3.07 -2.14
N GLY A 95 -19.32 3.32 -0.91
CA GLY A 95 -19.75 2.58 0.28
C GLY A 95 -20.75 3.28 1.21
N ARG A 96 -21.35 4.41 0.82
CA ARG A 96 -22.24 5.21 1.70
C ARG A 96 -23.55 4.50 2.05
N TYR A 97 -24.15 3.84 1.07
CA TYR A 97 -25.52 3.33 1.20
C TYR A 97 -25.58 1.81 1.43
N LEU A 98 -24.51 1.16 1.90
CA LEU A 98 -24.58 -0.27 2.22
C LEU A 98 -25.54 -0.54 3.38
N SER A 99 -26.15 -1.73 3.39
CA SER A 99 -27.06 -2.18 4.44
C SER A 99 -26.73 -3.58 4.95
N GLY A 100 -27.27 -3.94 6.12
CA GLY A 100 -27.18 -5.28 6.69
C GLY A 100 -25.74 -5.74 6.97
N TYR A 101 -25.43 -7.00 6.63
CA TYR A 101 -24.12 -7.59 6.84
C TYR A 101 -23.00 -6.90 6.04
N ALA A 102 -23.28 -6.44 4.82
CA ALA A 102 -22.29 -5.74 4.01
C ALA A 102 -21.82 -4.44 4.69
N ALA A 103 -22.73 -3.70 5.31
CA ALA A 103 -22.37 -2.50 6.08
C ALA A 103 -21.51 -2.84 7.30
N LYS A 104 -21.76 -3.99 7.96
CA LYS A 104 -20.94 -4.46 9.08
C LYS A 104 -19.53 -4.86 8.62
N ILE A 105 -19.41 -5.67 7.57
CA ILE A 105 -18.10 -6.10 7.03
C ILE A 105 -17.28 -4.89 6.58
N LYS A 106 -17.91 -3.94 5.87
CA LYS A 106 -17.30 -2.68 5.50
C LYS A 106 -16.78 -1.92 6.73
N ALA A 107 -17.60 -1.79 7.77
CA ALA A 107 -17.21 -1.09 9.00
C ALA A 107 -16.05 -1.77 9.72
N THR A 108 -16.04 -3.11 9.77
CA THR A 108 -14.91 -3.89 10.30
C THR A 108 -13.65 -3.63 9.49
N GLY A 109 -13.73 -3.67 8.15
CA GLY A 109 -12.62 -3.33 7.27
C GLY A 109 -12.08 -1.92 7.50
N GLU A 110 -12.96 -0.92 7.62
CA GLU A 110 -12.58 0.47 7.95
C GLU A 110 -11.81 0.54 9.28
N TRP A 111 -12.29 -0.13 10.33
CA TRP A 111 -11.63 -0.13 11.63
C TRP A 111 -10.30 -0.87 11.65
N LEU A 112 -10.20 -2.01 10.95
CA LEU A 112 -8.93 -2.72 10.81
C LEU A 112 -7.88 -1.83 10.15
N VAL A 113 -8.24 -1.12 9.08
CA VAL A 113 -7.30 -0.22 8.39
C VAL A 113 -6.92 0.97 9.28
N ILE A 114 -7.89 1.60 9.96
CA ILE A 114 -7.61 2.70 10.90
C ILE A 114 -6.65 2.26 12.00
N PHE A 115 -6.94 1.13 12.63
CA PHE A 115 -6.08 0.56 13.67
C PHE A 115 -4.69 0.23 13.12
N GLY A 116 -4.61 -0.42 11.95
CA GLY A 116 -3.36 -0.75 11.29
C GLY A 116 -2.51 0.47 10.99
N LEU A 117 -3.09 1.55 10.47
CA LEU A 117 -2.37 2.81 10.21
C LEU A 117 -1.79 3.41 11.50
N VAL A 118 -2.57 3.45 12.57
CA VAL A 118 -2.11 3.97 13.87
C VAL A 118 -1.00 3.07 14.44
N ALA A 119 -1.18 1.75 14.39
CA ALA A 119 -0.21 0.79 14.89
C ALA A 119 1.11 0.87 14.12
N VAL A 120 1.08 0.91 12.78
CA VAL A 120 2.27 1.04 11.93
C VAL A 120 3.01 2.34 12.22
N VAL A 121 2.31 3.46 12.34
CA VAL A 121 2.95 4.74 12.72
C VAL A 121 3.66 4.62 14.06
N ILE A 122 3.01 4.03 15.07
CA ILE A 122 3.63 3.85 16.39
C ILE A 122 4.86 2.96 16.28
N ILE A 123 4.75 1.81 15.62
CA ILE A 123 5.86 0.85 15.43
C ILE A 123 7.04 1.53 14.75
N LEU A 124 6.81 2.23 13.63
CA LEU A 124 7.88 2.82 12.84
C LEU A 124 8.48 4.08 13.49
N VAL A 125 7.69 4.90 14.18
CA VAL A 125 8.22 6.04 14.94
C VAL A 125 9.02 5.55 16.15
N VAL A 126 8.54 4.55 16.87
CA VAL A 126 9.28 3.96 18.01
C VAL A 126 10.57 3.30 17.52
N SER A 127 10.55 2.57 16.40
CA SER A 127 11.76 1.98 15.84
C SER A 127 12.70 3.04 15.24
N GLY A 128 12.17 4.11 14.65
CA GLY A 128 12.94 5.16 13.98
C GLY A 128 13.62 6.14 14.94
N PHE A 129 12.99 6.42 16.08
CA PHE A 129 13.49 7.39 17.07
C PHE A 129 13.83 6.77 18.43
N GLY A 130 13.41 5.53 18.67
CA GLY A 130 13.79 4.76 19.84
C GLY A 130 15.23 4.27 19.75
N GLY A 131 15.74 3.80 20.89
CA GLY A 131 17.06 3.18 20.94
C GLY A 131 17.16 1.94 20.05
N SER A 132 18.37 1.50 19.71
CA SER A 132 18.63 0.26 18.95
C SER A 132 18.09 -1.01 19.61
N HIS A 133 17.70 -0.94 20.89
CA HIS A 133 16.99 -1.98 21.62
C HIS A 133 15.46 -1.97 21.39
N LEU A 134 14.93 -0.97 20.69
CA LEU A 134 13.50 -0.81 20.33
C LEU A 134 13.26 -1.04 18.84
N GLN A 135 14.17 -1.77 18.17
CA GLN A 135 13.99 -2.19 16.79
C GLN A 135 12.72 -3.04 16.64
N ILE A 136 12.09 -2.98 15.46
CA ILE A 136 10.85 -3.70 15.18
C ILE A 136 11.04 -5.19 15.40
N PRO A 137 10.34 -5.83 16.35
CA PRO A 137 10.53 -7.24 16.65
C PRO A 137 10.03 -8.13 15.50
N HIS A 138 10.58 -9.35 15.42
CA HIS A 138 10.01 -10.40 14.58
C HIS A 138 8.98 -11.19 15.39
N ILE A 139 7.91 -11.59 14.72
CA ILE A 139 6.87 -12.48 15.24
C ILE A 139 6.78 -13.75 14.41
N PHE A 140 6.21 -14.81 14.96
CA PHE A 140 6.17 -16.14 14.31
C PHE A 140 7.56 -16.58 13.84
N THR A 141 8.52 -16.53 14.76
CA THR A 141 9.91 -16.86 14.48
C THR A 141 10.16 -18.36 14.61
N GLU A 142 11.27 -18.83 14.05
CA GLU A 142 11.73 -20.21 14.23
C GLU A 142 11.98 -20.60 15.71
N LYS A 143 12.18 -19.61 16.60
CA LYS A 143 12.46 -19.80 18.04
C LYS A 143 11.24 -19.60 18.94
N GLY A 144 10.10 -19.21 18.37
CA GLY A 144 8.87 -18.95 19.14
C GLY A 144 8.06 -17.77 18.59
N PHE A 145 7.03 -17.36 19.32
CA PHE A 145 6.07 -16.36 18.85
C PHE A 145 6.67 -14.96 18.66
N PHE A 146 7.69 -14.58 19.43
CA PHE A 146 8.24 -13.23 19.46
C PHE A 146 9.75 -13.30 19.71
N GLU A 147 10.52 -12.54 18.93
CA GLU A 147 11.95 -12.32 19.17
C GLU A 147 12.28 -10.83 18.98
N PRO A 148 12.98 -10.19 19.93
CA PRO A 148 13.53 -8.85 19.73
C PRO A 148 14.47 -8.81 18.52
N ARG A 149 14.44 -7.72 17.77
CA ARG A 149 15.33 -7.56 16.60
C ARG A 149 16.77 -7.30 17.07
N GLY A 150 17.74 -7.90 16.35
CA GLY A 150 19.15 -7.98 16.75
C GLY A 150 19.64 -9.42 17.00
N HIS A 151 18.72 -10.37 17.22
CA HIS A 151 19.00 -11.80 17.13
C HIS A 151 18.67 -12.27 15.70
N SER A 152 19.65 -12.86 15.01
CA SER A 152 19.43 -13.42 13.66
C SER A 152 18.48 -14.60 13.75
N VAL A 153 17.19 -14.35 13.55
CA VAL A 153 16.13 -15.35 13.47
C VAL A 153 15.28 -15.12 12.24
N ALA A 154 14.86 -16.20 11.59
CA ALA A 154 13.79 -16.13 10.60
C ALA A 154 12.46 -15.87 11.32
N GLY A 155 11.65 -14.95 10.80
CA GLY A 155 10.39 -14.51 11.39
C GLY A 155 9.81 -13.30 10.66
N ILE A 156 8.53 -13.04 10.85
CA ILE A 156 7.80 -11.96 10.16
C ILE A 156 8.01 -10.64 10.92
N ASP A 157 8.43 -9.57 10.24
CA ASP A 157 8.58 -8.25 10.87
C ASP A 157 7.19 -7.75 11.37
N LEU A 158 7.12 -7.26 12.60
CA LEU A 158 5.84 -6.83 13.19
C LEU A 158 5.17 -5.70 12.39
N GLY A 159 5.95 -4.82 11.76
CA GLY A 159 5.46 -3.78 10.86
C GLY A 159 4.78 -4.43 9.64
N ASP A 160 5.49 -5.33 8.96
CA ASP A 160 5.01 -6.02 7.76
C ASP A 160 3.77 -6.90 8.07
N PHE A 161 3.76 -7.58 9.21
CA PHE A 161 2.57 -8.28 9.70
C PHE A 161 1.38 -7.34 9.92
N THR A 162 1.62 -6.17 10.53
CA THR A 162 0.57 -5.20 10.80
C THR A 162 -0.03 -4.66 9.50
N ILE A 163 0.83 -4.38 8.50
CA ILE A 163 0.41 -3.93 7.18
C ILE A 163 -0.40 -5.02 6.48
N GLY A 164 0.13 -6.24 6.38
CA GLY A 164 -0.53 -7.36 5.71
C GLY A 164 -1.87 -7.73 6.36
N THR A 165 -1.88 -7.86 7.69
CA THR A 165 -3.06 -8.34 8.42
C THR A 165 -4.14 -7.27 8.59
N PHE A 166 -3.79 -6.03 8.97
CA PHE A 166 -4.79 -5.02 9.29
C PHE A 166 -5.14 -4.15 8.10
N ILE A 167 -4.14 -3.68 7.35
CA ILE A 167 -4.36 -2.74 6.25
C ILE A 167 -4.80 -3.48 4.98
N LEU A 168 -4.05 -4.49 4.54
CA LEU A 168 -4.35 -5.17 3.28
C LEU A 168 -5.61 -6.04 3.38
N CYS A 169 -5.74 -6.89 4.40
CA CYS A 169 -6.98 -7.66 4.61
C CYS A 169 -8.17 -6.77 4.99
N GLY A 170 -7.96 -5.71 5.79
CA GLY A 170 -9.02 -4.74 6.11
C GLY A 170 -9.54 -4.02 4.85
N GLY A 171 -8.63 -3.61 3.97
CA GLY A 171 -8.96 -3.06 2.65
C GLY A 171 -9.71 -4.05 1.75
N LEU A 172 -9.30 -5.33 1.77
CA LEU A 172 -9.98 -6.38 1.00
C LEU A 172 -11.42 -6.58 1.47
N LEU A 173 -11.64 -6.65 2.78
CA LEU A 173 -12.99 -6.73 3.38
C LEU A 173 -13.84 -5.51 3.01
N LEU A 174 -13.25 -4.31 3.09
CA LEU A 174 -13.91 -3.05 2.75
C LEU A 174 -14.34 -3.04 1.28
N ILE A 175 -13.41 -3.26 0.35
CA ILE A 175 -13.69 -3.21 -1.09
C ILE A 175 -14.67 -4.32 -1.49
N GLY A 176 -14.46 -5.54 -0.97
CA GLY A 176 -15.34 -6.68 -1.20
C GLY A 176 -16.77 -6.43 -0.70
N ALA A 177 -16.93 -5.85 0.50
CA ALA A 177 -18.24 -5.50 1.04
C ALA A 177 -18.97 -4.47 0.17
N ILE A 178 -18.25 -3.50 -0.41
CA ILE A 178 -18.84 -2.51 -1.31
C ILE A 178 -19.23 -3.16 -2.65
N LEU A 179 -18.37 -4.02 -3.20
CA LEU A 179 -18.56 -4.60 -4.54
C LEU A 179 -19.69 -5.64 -4.57
N PHE A 180 -19.80 -6.45 -3.52
CA PHE A 180 -20.76 -7.57 -3.45
C PHE A 180 -21.94 -7.30 -2.52
N GLY A 181 -21.92 -6.20 -1.77
CA GLY A 181 -22.96 -5.84 -0.81
C GLY A 181 -24.24 -5.30 -1.44
N LYS A 182 -25.35 -5.41 -0.68
CA LYS A 182 -26.64 -4.82 -1.04
C LYS A 182 -26.77 -3.41 -0.45
N GLY A 183 -27.15 -2.46 -1.30
CA GLY A 183 -27.48 -1.11 -0.86
C GLY A 183 -28.84 -1.02 -0.17
N LYS A 184 -28.98 -0.01 0.68
CA LYS A 184 -30.22 0.37 1.34
C LYS A 184 -31.20 0.88 0.29
N ASN A 185 -32.49 0.53 0.44
CA ASN A 185 -33.58 1.01 -0.42
C ASN A 185 -33.37 0.76 -1.93
N GLY A 186 -32.69 -0.33 -2.31
CA GLY A 186 -32.48 -0.68 -3.73
C GLY A 186 -31.41 0.17 -4.44
N VAL A 187 -30.69 1.05 -3.72
CA VAL A 187 -29.54 1.76 -4.29
C VAL A 187 -28.48 0.74 -4.71
N THR A 188 -28.10 0.77 -5.98
CA THR A 188 -27.08 -0.12 -6.54
C THR A 188 -25.99 0.70 -7.20
N LEU A 189 -24.78 0.16 -7.25
CA LEU A 189 -23.69 0.77 -8.00
C LEU A 189 -24.05 0.81 -9.49
N ASN A 190 -23.85 1.97 -10.12
CA ASN A 190 -23.96 2.06 -11.57
C ASN A 190 -22.91 1.15 -12.24
N LYS A 191 -23.16 0.79 -13.51
CA LYS A 191 -22.34 -0.18 -14.24
C LYS A 191 -20.86 0.24 -14.33
N SER A 192 -20.63 1.54 -14.52
CA SER A 192 -19.30 2.16 -14.65
C SER A 192 -18.51 2.06 -13.33
N SER A 193 -19.12 2.48 -12.22
CA SER A 193 -18.60 2.35 -10.86
C SER A 193 -18.30 0.91 -10.48
N LYS A 194 -19.19 -0.04 -10.81
CA LYS A 194 -18.95 -1.46 -10.56
C LYS A 194 -17.74 -1.97 -11.33
N TYR A 195 -17.53 -1.49 -12.55
CA TYR A 195 -16.39 -1.88 -13.37
C TYR A 195 -15.07 -1.37 -12.81
N THR A 196 -15.02 -0.10 -12.41
CA THR A 196 -13.87 0.52 -11.73
C THR A 196 -13.57 -0.16 -10.41
N LEU A 197 -14.59 -0.41 -9.57
CA LEU A 197 -14.41 -1.06 -8.28
C LEU A 197 -13.93 -2.51 -8.43
N MET A 198 -14.36 -3.22 -9.48
CA MET A 198 -13.84 -4.55 -9.79
C MET A 198 -12.37 -4.52 -10.24
N GLY A 199 -11.94 -3.46 -10.94
CA GLY A 199 -10.53 -3.24 -11.26
C GLY A 199 -9.69 -2.96 -10.02
N ILE A 200 -10.18 -2.10 -9.12
CA ILE A 200 -9.55 -1.82 -7.82
C ILE A 200 -9.47 -3.10 -6.98
N PHE A 201 -10.56 -3.87 -6.88
CA PHE A 201 -10.58 -5.13 -6.13
C PHE A 201 -9.58 -6.14 -6.68
N LEU A 202 -9.50 -6.29 -8.00
CA LEU A 202 -8.52 -7.17 -8.64
C LEU A 202 -7.08 -6.74 -8.32
N THR A 203 -6.80 -5.45 -8.44
CA THR A 203 -5.50 -4.86 -8.11
C THR A 203 -5.17 -5.08 -6.64
N TRP A 204 -6.15 -4.93 -5.76
CA TRP A 204 -5.98 -5.19 -4.34
C TRP A 204 -5.65 -6.65 -4.03
N CYS A 205 -6.35 -7.60 -4.67
CA CYS A 205 -6.05 -9.03 -4.54
C CYS A 205 -4.62 -9.33 -5.00
N SER A 206 -4.17 -8.71 -6.10
CA SER A 206 -2.80 -8.84 -6.57
C SER A 206 -1.79 -8.35 -5.53
N ILE A 207 -2.04 -7.19 -4.91
CA ILE A 207 -1.20 -6.68 -3.81
C ILE A 207 -1.19 -7.68 -2.65
N VAL A 208 -2.34 -8.15 -2.18
CA VAL A 208 -2.41 -9.11 -1.06
C VAL A 208 -1.59 -10.36 -1.34
N ILE A 209 -1.70 -10.93 -2.54
CA ILE A 209 -0.97 -12.16 -2.91
C ILE A 209 0.55 -11.89 -2.99
N THR A 210 0.95 -10.82 -3.66
CA THR A 210 2.37 -10.53 -3.94
C THR A 210 3.12 -9.87 -2.79
N VAL A 211 2.41 -9.14 -1.91
CA VAL A 211 3.02 -8.44 -0.77
C VAL A 211 2.89 -9.29 0.48
N ALA A 212 1.67 -9.55 0.95
CA ALA A 212 1.48 -10.33 2.19
C ALA A 212 1.77 -11.82 1.98
N GLY A 213 1.24 -12.41 0.91
CA GLY A 213 1.43 -13.84 0.65
C GLY A 213 2.89 -14.23 0.44
N MET A 214 3.53 -13.60 -0.56
CA MET A 214 4.94 -13.86 -0.85
C MET A 214 5.89 -13.29 0.21
N GLY A 215 5.61 -12.11 0.76
CA GLY A 215 6.47 -11.50 1.77
C GLY A 215 6.54 -12.30 3.07
N PHE A 216 5.40 -12.79 3.56
CA PHE A 216 5.41 -13.67 4.74
C PHE A 216 6.15 -14.98 4.47
N LEU A 217 6.05 -15.53 3.25
CA LEU A 217 6.82 -16.72 2.90
C LEU A 217 8.32 -16.46 2.93
N GLU A 218 8.78 -15.34 2.37
CA GLU A 218 10.20 -15.00 2.30
C GLU A 218 10.80 -14.62 3.64
N GLU A 219 10.07 -13.85 4.46
CA GLU A 219 10.50 -13.50 5.82
C GLU A 219 10.56 -14.74 6.71
N TYR A 220 9.56 -15.63 6.60
CA TYR A 220 9.53 -16.87 7.37
C TYR A 220 10.59 -17.88 6.90
N ARG A 221 10.97 -17.87 5.62
CA ARG A 221 12.04 -18.70 5.04
C ARG A 221 13.26 -17.88 4.64
N ALA A 222 13.64 -16.94 5.50
CA ALA A 222 14.84 -16.13 5.31
C ALA A 222 16.12 -16.98 5.16
N ASP A 223 16.13 -18.20 5.71
CA ASP A 223 17.18 -19.21 5.51
C ASP A 223 17.38 -19.59 4.03
N LEU A 224 16.33 -19.47 3.21
CA LEU A 224 16.36 -19.78 1.79
C LEU A 224 16.40 -18.52 0.92
N TYR A 225 15.61 -17.50 1.23
CA TYR A 225 15.31 -16.40 0.31
C TYR A 225 16.04 -15.09 0.62
N ASN A 226 16.70 -14.93 1.76
CA ASN A 226 17.31 -13.66 2.16
C ASN A 226 18.36 -13.16 1.14
N SER A 227 18.02 -12.10 0.40
CA SER A 227 18.88 -11.52 -0.64
C SER A 227 20.14 -10.81 -0.12
N ALA A 228 20.22 -10.51 1.18
CA ALA A 228 21.40 -9.90 1.79
C ALA A 228 22.48 -10.92 2.21
N ASN A 229 22.13 -12.21 2.24
CA ASN A 229 23.02 -13.29 2.67
C ASN A 229 23.20 -14.32 1.54
N PRO A 230 24.32 -15.07 1.52
CA PRO A 230 24.55 -16.10 0.50
C PRO A 230 23.73 -17.37 0.84
N VAL A 231 22.44 -17.34 0.54
CA VAL A 231 21.49 -18.44 0.77
C VAL A 231 21.02 -19.09 -0.55
N PRO A 232 20.51 -20.34 -0.52
CA PRO A 232 20.27 -21.12 -1.73
C PRO A 232 19.31 -20.50 -2.76
N LEU A 233 18.33 -19.70 -2.33
CA LEU A 233 17.33 -19.05 -3.19
C LEU A 233 17.42 -17.51 -3.11
N GLY A 234 18.58 -16.95 -2.75
CA GLY A 234 18.75 -15.50 -2.58
C GLY A 234 18.41 -14.65 -3.83
N GLU A 235 18.58 -15.21 -5.03
CA GLU A 235 18.18 -14.56 -6.30
C GLU A 235 16.65 -14.37 -6.39
N TYR A 236 15.88 -15.32 -5.86
CA TYR A 236 14.41 -15.23 -5.82
C TYR A 236 13.98 -14.14 -4.85
N GLY A 237 14.59 -14.05 -3.66
CA GLY A 237 14.27 -12.97 -2.72
C GLY A 237 14.74 -11.59 -3.17
N PHE A 238 15.78 -11.50 -4.01
CA PHE A 238 16.12 -10.25 -4.67
C PHE A 238 15.04 -9.83 -5.69
N ALA A 239 14.61 -10.78 -6.52
CA ALA A 239 13.52 -10.57 -7.47
C ALA A 239 12.21 -10.16 -6.78
N PHE A 240 11.89 -10.78 -5.64
CA PHE A 240 10.79 -10.37 -4.80
C PHE A 240 10.96 -8.96 -4.29
N ARG A 241 12.07 -8.62 -3.62
CA ARG A 241 12.27 -7.28 -3.04
C ARG A 241 12.03 -6.16 -4.07
N MET A 242 12.54 -6.34 -5.30
CA MET A 242 12.33 -5.41 -6.40
C MET A 242 10.84 -5.29 -6.75
N LEU A 243 10.20 -6.40 -7.12
CA LEU A 243 8.84 -6.37 -7.66
C LEU A 243 7.76 -6.12 -6.58
N HIS A 244 8.01 -6.56 -5.35
CA HIS A 244 7.21 -6.28 -4.17
C HIS A 244 7.06 -4.77 -3.97
N LEU A 245 8.17 -4.04 -4.02
CA LEU A 245 8.18 -2.60 -3.81
C LEU A 245 7.71 -1.86 -5.07
N ASP A 246 8.39 -2.08 -6.20
CA ASP A 246 8.22 -1.27 -7.40
C ASP A 246 6.86 -1.51 -8.09
N VAL A 247 6.43 -2.76 -8.18
CA VAL A 247 5.18 -3.12 -8.87
C VAL A 247 4.02 -3.11 -7.89
N SER A 248 4.11 -3.86 -6.79
CA SER A 248 2.95 -4.09 -5.93
C SER A 248 2.65 -2.93 -4.97
N LEU A 249 3.65 -2.30 -4.38
CA LEU A 249 3.44 -1.22 -3.41
C LEU A 249 3.49 0.19 -4.01
N ILE A 250 4.07 0.38 -5.20
CA ILE A 250 4.13 1.69 -5.87
C ILE A 250 3.21 1.74 -7.10
N LEU A 251 3.48 0.90 -8.11
CA LEU A 251 2.76 0.96 -9.38
C LEU A 251 1.26 0.65 -9.23
N PHE A 252 0.89 -0.39 -8.49
CA PHE A 252 -0.51 -0.78 -8.32
C PHE A 252 -1.36 0.28 -7.60
N PRO A 253 -0.92 0.88 -6.48
CA PRO A 253 -1.61 2.05 -5.91
C PRO A 253 -1.75 3.21 -6.89
N ALA A 254 -0.71 3.52 -7.68
CA ALA A 254 -0.79 4.56 -8.70
C ALA A 254 -1.85 4.23 -9.78
N ILE A 255 -1.91 2.98 -10.24
CA ILE A 255 -2.94 2.52 -11.18
C ILE A 255 -4.34 2.68 -10.57
N MET A 256 -4.54 2.31 -9.30
CA MET A 256 -5.84 2.48 -8.63
C MET A 256 -6.27 3.96 -8.55
N VAL A 257 -5.33 4.88 -8.32
CA VAL A 257 -5.60 6.32 -8.36
C VAL A 257 -6.05 6.75 -9.76
N VAL A 258 -5.39 6.28 -10.81
CA VAL A 258 -5.81 6.60 -12.19
C VAL A 258 -7.15 5.95 -12.53
N MET A 259 -7.43 4.74 -12.07
CA MET A 259 -8.75 4.12 -12.21
C MET A 259 -9.85 4.99 -11.56
N LEU A 260 -9.61 5.53 -10.37
CA LEU A 260 -10.54 6.44 -9.70
C LEU A 260 -10.71 7.76 -10.46
N PHE A 261 -9.63 8.35 -10.97
CA PHE A 261 -9.71 9.58 -11.77
C PHE A 261 -10.37 9.38 -13.13
N ALA A 262 -10.12 8.26 -13.79
CA ALA A 262 -10.74 7.90 -15.06
C ALA A 262 -12.27 7.81 -14.92
N GLN A 263 -12.77 7.30 -13.79
CA GLN A 263 -14.21 7.33 -13.50
C GLN A 263 -14.75 8.77 -13.40
N HIS A 264 -13.95 9.69 -12.86
CA HIS A 264 -14.38 11.06 -12.58
C HIS A 264 -14.31 11.99 -13.81
N LEU A 265 -13.33 11.78 -14.69
CA LEU A 265 -12.94 12.71 -15.75
C LEU A 265 -13.22 12.19 -17.17
N LEU A 266 -13.58 10.92 -17.34
CA LEU A 266 -13.88 10.34 -18.65
C LEU A 266 -15.36 9.98 -18.80
N LYS A 267 -15.81 9.85 -20.06
CA LYS A 267 -17.16 9.35 -20.36
C LYS A 267 -17.21 7.84 -20.11
N ASP A 268 -18.38 7.29 -19.79
CA ASP A 268 -18.54 5.86 -19.44
C ASP A 268 -17.88 4.87 -20.43
N GLU A 269 -17.99 5.10 -21.74
CA GLU A 269 -17.35 4.24 -22.74
C GLU A 269 -15.82 4.29 -22.66
N GLN A 270 -15.26 5.50 -22.47
CA GLN A 270 -13.84 5.73 -22.32
C GLN A 270 -13.33 5.15 -21.00
N THR A 271 -14.10 5.32 -19.92
CA THR A 271 -13.84 4.73 -18.61
C THR A 271 -13.81 3.21 -18.71
N LYS A 272 -14.78 2.59 -19.38
CA LYS A 272 -14.79 1.13 -19.56
C LYS A 272 -13.54 0.64 -20.30
N LEU A 273 -13.13 1.34 -21.36
CA LEU A 273 -11.95 0.97 -22.14
C LEU A 273 -10.67 1.06 -21.29
N ILE A 274 -10.43 2.19 -20.63
CA ILE A 274 -9.22 2.36 -19.82
C ILE A 274 -9.17 1.39 -18.64
N GLN A 275 -10.31 1.14 -17.97
CA GLN A 275 -10.38 0.17 -16.89
C GLN A 275 -10.03 -1.24 -17.39
N TRP A 276 -10.44 -1.61 -18.61
CA TRP A 276 -10.08 -2.90 -19.19
C TRP A 276 -8.57 -2.98 -19.47
N VAL A 277 -8.01 -1.94 -20.09
CA VAL A 277 -6.57 -1.84 -20.40
C VAL A 277 -5.72 -1.93 -19.11
N LEU A 278 -6.05 -1.13 -18.09
CA LEU A 278 -5.31 -1.11 -16.83
C LEU A 278 -5.44 -2.43 -16.06
N ARG A 279 -6.61 -3.08 -16.07
CA ARG A 279 -6.79 -4.40 -15.45
C ARG A 279 -5.96 -5.48 -16.13
N THR A 280 -5.89 -5.46 -17.45
CA THR A 280 -5.02 -6.37 -18.21
C THR A 280 -3.55 -6.14 -17.84
N GLY A 281 -3.13 -4.87 -17.73
CA GLY A 281 -1.80 -4.51 -17.24
C GLY A 281 -1.52 -5.07 -15.84
N VAL A 282 -2.40 -4.85 -14.88
CA VAL A 282 -2.29 -5.39 -13.51
C VAL A 282 -2.20 -6.91 -13.51
N LEU A 283 -3.04 -7.62 -14.27
CA LEU A 283 -3.00 -9.08 -14.34
C LEU A 283 -1.66 -9.59 -14.87
N LEU A 284 -1.18 -9.02 -15.98
CA LEU A 284 0.10 -9.41 -16.57
C LEU A 284 1.26 -9.10 -15.63
N CYS A 285 1.29 -7.90 -15.03
CA CYS A 285 2.31 -7.56 -14.03
C CYS A 285 2.27 -8.51 -12.84
N SER A 286 1.09 -8.90 -12.35
CA SER A 286 0.95 -9.81 -11.20
C SER A 286 1.42 -11.22 -11.54
N ILE A 287 0.95 -11.78 -12.66
CA ILE A 287 1.33 -13.12 -13.13
C ILE A 287 2.83 -13.17 -13.43
N GLY A 288 3.34 -12.17 -14.16
CA GLY A 288 4.76 -12.06 -14.46
C GLY A 288 5.60 -11.95 -13.20
N SER A 289 5.14 -11.18 -12.20
CA SER A 289 5.84 -11.07 -10.92
C SER A 289 5.89 -12.39 -10.17
N LEU A 290 4.78 -13.12 -10.10
CA LEU A 290 4.75 -14.45 -9.49
C LEU A 290 5.65 -15.45 -10.22
N ILE A 291 5.66 -15.44 -11.56
CA ILE A 291 6.60 -16.27 -12.34
C ILE A 291 8.04 -15.91 -11.99
N TYR A 292 8.35 -14.61 -11.89
CA TYR A 292 9.69 -14.13 -11.60
C TYR A 292 10.14 -14.49 -10.17
N MET A 293 9.27 -14.32 -9.18
CA MET A 293 9.53 -14.56 -7.76
C MET A 293 9.51 -16.05 -7.37
N ILE A 294 8.87 -16.93 -8.14
CA ILE A 294 8.65 -18.34 -7.74
C ILE A 294 9.31 -19.32 -8.70
N LEU A 295 9.34 -19.02 -10.01
CA LEU A 295 9.75 -19.98 -11.03
C LEU A 295 11.14 -19.67 -11.58
N ASN A 296 11.37 -18.44 -12.04
CA ASN A 296 12.62 -18.08 -12.71
C ASN A 296 12.96 -16.58 -12.50
N PRO A 297 13.97 -16.27 -11.67
CA PRO A 297 14.38 -14.90 -11.36
C PRO A 297 15.45 -14.38 -12.34
N GLN A 298 15.78 -15.14 -13.40
CA GLN A 298 16.86 -14.75 -14.32
C GLN A 298 16.51 -13.47 -15.06
N ALA A 299 17.48 -12.58 -15.19
CA ALA A 299 17.34 -11.40 -16.04
C ALA A 299 16.90 -11.82 -17.46
N PHE A 300 15.84 -11.18 -17.97
CA PHE A 300 15.21 -11.50 -19.26
C PHE A 300 14.52 -12.88 -19.36
N GLY A 301 14.25 -13.54 -18.23
CA GLY A 301 13.42 -14.75 -18.16
C GLY A 301 11.94 -14.52 -18.51
N PRO A 302 11.11 -15.58 -18.51
CA PRO A 302 9.70 -15.48 -18.90
C PRO A 302 8.92 -14.47 -18.04
N GLY A 303 9.17 -14.42 -16.72
CA GLY A 303 8.54 -13.45 -15.82
C GLY A 303 8.79 -12.01 -16.24
N TYR A 304 10.04 -11.66 -16.61
CA TYR A 304 10.42 -10.33 -17.08
C TYR A 304 9.60 -9.89 -18.30
N TRP A 305 9.44 -10.76 -19.29
CA TRP A 305 8.68 -10.44 -20.52
C TRP A 305 7.18 -10.30 -20.26
N VAL A 306 6.61 -11.11 -19.36
CA VAL A 306 5.20 -10.98 -18.96
C VAL A 306 4.98 -9.66 -18.19
N VAL A 307 5.87 -9.32 -17.25
CA VAL A 307 5.81 -8.03 -16.53
C VAL A 307 5.96 -6.86 -17.51
N GLY A 308 6.93 -6.91 -18.41
CA GLY A 308 7.16 -5.88 -19.43
C GLY A 308 5.94 -5.67 -20.35
N SER A 309 5.28 -6.75 -20.74
CA SER A 309 4.01 -6.69 -21.47
C SER A 309 2.93 -5.98 -20.65
N GLY A 310 2.82 -6.30 -19.36
CA GLY A 310 1.92 -5.60 -18.43
C GLY A 310 2.19 -4.10 -18.36
N PHE A 311 3.47 -3.70 -18.26
CA PHE A 311 3.87 -2.29 -18.28
C PHE A 311 3.43 -1.56 -19.55
N ILE A 312 3.51 -2.20 -20.72
CA ILE A 312 3.02 -1.61 -21.98
C ILE A 312 1.52 -1.28 -21.88
N PHE A 313 0.70 -2.20 -21.34
CA PHE A 313 -0.72 -1.92 -21.09
C PHE A 313 -0.93 -0.79 -20.10
N VAL A 314 -0.15 -0.73 -19.02
CA VAL A 314 -0.24 0.36 -18.05
C VAL A 314 0.08 1.70 -18.72
N VAL A 315 1.20 1.80 -19.44
CA VAL A 315 1.61 3.03 -20.16
C VAL A 315 0.57 3.43 -21.19
N MET A 316 0.04 2.49 -21.98
CA MET A 316 -1.05 2.77 -22.91
C MET A 316 -2.29 3.35 -22.20
N GLY A 317 -2.67 2.77 -21.05
CA GLY A 317 -3.78 3.27 -20.24
C GLY A 317 -3.53 4.68 -19.70
N MET A 318 -2.32 4.95 -19.22
CA MET A 318 -1.91 6.27 -18.74
C MET A 318 -1.94 7.31 -19.87
N CYS A 319 -1.31 7.02 -21.01
CA CYS A 319 -1.34 7.90 -22.18
C CYS A 319 -2.77 8.17 -22.65
N TYR A 320 -3.61 7.14 -22.70
CA TYR A 320 -5.01 7.29 -23.06
C TYR A 320 -5.77 8.21 -22.09
N PHE A 321 -5.56 8.05 -20.78
CA PHE A 321 -6.14 8.93 -19.76
C PHE A 321 -5.77 10.39 -19.99
N PHE A 322 -4.48 10.69 -20.12
CA PHE A 322 -4.01 12.07 -20.26
C PHE A 322 -4.44 12.72 -21.57
N VAL A 323 -4.53 11.96 -22.67
CA VAL A 323 -5.00 12.47 -23.97
C VAL A 323 -6.51 12.73 -23.99
N LYS A 324 -7.30 11.95 -23.25
CA LYS A 324 -8.77 12.03 -23.29
C LYS A 324 -9.40 12.78 -22.10
N SER A 325 -8.63 13.04 -21.05
CA SER A 325 -9.07 13.87 -19.92
C SER A 325 -9.15 15.32 -20.38
N ASP A 326 -10.37 15.84 -20.51
CA ASP A 326 -10.65 17.25 -20.81
C ASP A 326 -10.73 18.11 -19.52
N ASN A 327 -10.28 17.59 -18.38
CA ASN A 327 -10.30 18.22 -17.05
C ASN A 327 -11.68 18.70 -16.57
N HIS A 328 -12.75 18.38 -17.31
CA HIS A 328 -14.12 18.64 -16.89
C HIS A 328 -14.67 17.42 -16.15
N ILE A 329 -15.27 17.68 -14.99
CA ILE A 329 -15.89 16.62 -14.16
C ILE A 329 -17.10 16.05 -14.91
N LYS A 330 -17.05 14.76 -15.24
CA LYS A 330 -18.14 14.04 -15.92
C LYS A 330 -19.04 13.29 -14.95
N GLU A 331 -18.52 12.89 -13.79
CA GLU A 331 -19.31 12.24 -12.73
C GLU A 331 -18.93 12.77 -11.35
N ARG A 332 -19.86 13.29 -10.54
CA ARG A 332 -19.53 13.91 -9.24
C ARG A 332 -19.31 12.87 -8.13
N PHE A 333 -18.31 13.09 -7.27
CA PHE A 333 -17.98 12.20 -6.15
C PHE A 333 -19.11 12.04 -5.10
N ASN A 334 -20.05 12.99 -5.03
CA ASN A 334 -21.12 13.01 -4.03
C ASN A 334 -22.45 12.41 -4.52
N GLN A 335 -22.57 12.00 -5.78
CA GLN A 335 -23.77 11.35 -6.33
C GLN A 335 -23.62 9.84 -6.30
#